data_AF-A0A7M3ZPF1-F1
#
_entry.id   AF-A0A7M3ZPF1-F1
#
_cell.length_a   1.000
_cell.length_b   1.000
_cell.length_c   1.000
_cell.angle_alpha   90.00
_cell.angle_beta   90.00
_cell.angle_gamma   90.00
#
_symmetry.space_group_name_H-M   'P 1'
#
loop_
_entity.id
_entity.type
_entity.pdbx_description
1 polymer ?
#
loop_
_entity_poly.entity_id
_entity_poly.type
_entity_poly.pdbx_seq_one_letter_code
_entity_poly.pdbx_strand_id
1 'polypeptide(L)'
;MGELSGYPGDSMQPMPPSQALHQVPLTPVPDRLTVWRASTPWQTVRSMLGLVVVCFFIAQIAVLIVAGYVDGDMNGTIGPFDPMITFAGGFCLSPFLLLFFYLRRPKLTHTVQAYPTAGGAQLHALSGGMVVKSPQPT
;
A
#
# COMPACT_ATOMS: atom_id res chain seq x y z
N MET A 1 -3.57 73.79 38.77
CA MET A 1 -3.05 73.14 37.56
C MET A 1 -2.85 71.67 37.87
N GLY A 2 -3.38 70.76 37.03
CA GLY A 2 -3.36 69.30 37.20
C GLY A 2 -4.70 68.75 37.70
N GLU A 3 -5.79 68.89 36.94
CA GLU A 3 -6.30 67.97 35.91
C GLU A 3 -7.03 66.72 36.46
N LEU A 4 -8.37 66.81 36.36
CA LEU A 4 -9.35 65.72 36.38
C LEU A 4 -9.23 64.84 35.12
N SER A 5 -9.76 63.61 35.20
CA SER A 5 -10.38 62.80 34.12
C SER A 5 -9.78 61.39 34.12
N GLY A 6 -10.48 60.39 34.64
CA GLY A 6 -11.67 59.86 33.99
C GLY A 6 -11.21 58.70 33.10
N TYR A 7 -11.13 57.49 33.67
CA TYR A 7 -10.94 56.28 32.89
C TYR A 7 -12.14 56.16 31.93
N PRO A 8 -11.95 56.21 30.61
CA PRO A 8 -12.99 55.76 29.70
C PRO A 8 -13.08 54.24 29.88
N GLY A 9 -14.26 53.75 30.24
CA GLY A 9 -14.56 52.34 30.14
C GLY A 9 -14.33 51.92 28.70
N ASP A 10 -13.28 51.14 28.50
CA ASP A 10 -12.97 50.60 27.18
C ASP A 10 -14.04 49.57 26.87
N SER A 11 -14.90 49.95 25.93
CA SER A 11 -15.99 49.18 25.39
C SER A 11 -15.52 47.75 25.10
N MET A 12 -16.24 46.76 25.64
CA MET A 12 -16.19 45.41 25.10
C MET A 12 -16.41 45.51 23.58
N GLN A 13 -15.35 45.34 22.79
CA GLN A 13 -15.51 45.09 21.37
C GLN A 13 -16.42 43.86 21.27
N PRO A 14 -17.56 43.95 20.58
CA PRO A 14 -18.28 42.75 20.23
C PRO A 14 -17.32 41.90 19.40
N MET A 15 -17.07 40.67 19.87
CA MET A 15 -16.45 39.66 19.02
C MET A 15 -17.16 39.70 17.66
N PRO A 16 -16.44 39.75 16.53
CA PRO A 16 -17.09 39.64 15.23
C PRO A 16 -17.96 38.39 15.26
N PRO A 17 -19.21 38.46 14.77
CA PRO A 17 -20.10 37.33 14.84
C PRO A 17 -19.37 36.13 14.25
N SER A 18 -19.29 35.04 15.01
CA SER A 18 -18.79 33.76 14.55
C SER A 18 -19.47 33.51 13.22
N GLN A 19 -18.72 33.67 12.12
CA GLN A 19 -19.27 33.50 10.78
C GLN A 19 -19.92 32.13 10.80
N ALA A 20 -21.24 32.11 10.67
CA ALA A 20 -21.98 30.86 10.55
C ALA A 20 -21.34 30.16 9.36
N LEU A 21 -20.54 29.13 9.66
CA LEU A 21 -19.82 28.36 8.66
C LEU A 21 -20.86 27.92 7.64
N HIS A 22 -20.85 28.61 6.51
CA HIS A 22 -21.74 28.34 5.40
C HIS A 22 -21.57 26.84 5.14
N GLN A 23 -22.63 26.06 5.41
CA GLN A 23 -22.58 24.61 5.29
C GLN A 23 -22.42 24.32 3.81
N VAL A 24 -21.16 24.28 3.35
CA VAL A 24 -20.82 23.85 2.01
C VAL A 24 -21.36 22.43 1.90
N PRO A 25 -22.33 22.16 1.00
CA PRO A 25 -22.88 20.83 0.85
C PRO A 25 -21.73 19.88 0.59
N LEU A 26 -21.78 18.72 1.26
CA LEU A 26 -20.74 17.69 1.17
C LEU A 26 -20.48 17.41 -0.31
N THR A 27 -19.30 17.81 -0.79
CA THR A 27 -18.87 17.49 -2.16
C THR A 27 -18.92 15.97 -2.30
N PRO A 28 -19.42 15.44 -3.44
CA PRO A 28 -19.51 14.00 -3.65
C PRO A 28 -18.16 13.36 -3.37
N VAL A 29 -18.19 12.18 -2.75
CA VAL A 29 -16.98 11.42 -2.42
C VAL A 29 -16.13 11.32 -3.69
N PRO A 30 -14.88 11.81 -3.68
CA PRO A 30 -14.02 11.73 -4.85
C PRO A 30 -13.90 10.27 -5.29
N ASP A 31 -13.99 9.99 -6.60
CA ASP A 31 -13.87 8.62 -7.16
C ASP A 31 -12.55 7.91 -6.78
N ARG A 32 -11.58 8.67 -6.29
CA ARG A 32 -10.25 8.24 -5.84
C ARG A 32 -10.09 8.12 -4.33
N LEU A 33 -11.18 8.23 -3.55
CA LEU A 33 -11.14 7.98 -2.11
C LEU A 33 -11.20 6.46 -1.85
N THR A 34 -10.06 5.78 -1.97
CA THR A 34 -9.93 4.40 -1.48
C THR A 34 -9.91 4.41 0.04
N VAL A 35 -11.10 4.44 0.65
CA VAL A 35 -11.30 4.06 2.05
C VAL A 35 -10.74 2.64 2.19
N TRP A 36 -9.85 2.46 3.17
CA TRP A 36 -9.19 1.18 3.48
C TRP A 36 -10.14 0.01 3.26
N ARG A 37 -9.97 -0.72 2.16
CA ARG A 37 -10.64 -2.00 2.00
C ARG A 37 -9.74 -2.99 2.73
N ALA A 38 -10.20 -3.50 3.88
CA ALA A 38 -9.55 -4.63 4.52
C ALA A 38 -9.36 -5.70 3.45
N SER A 39 -8.11 -6.10 3.20
CA SER A 39 -7.83 -7.20 2.28
C SER A 39 -8.63 -8.40 2.76
N THR A 40 -9.51 -8.94 1.92
CA THR A 40 -10.23 -10.15 2.31
C THR A 40 -9.17 -11.22 2.60
N PRO A 41 -9.27 -11.97 3.71
CA PRO A 41 -8.24 -12.93 4.11
C PRO A 41 -7.92 -13.91 2.97
N TRP A 42 -8.94 -14.27 2.18
CA TRP A 42 -8.82 -15.11 0.99
C TRP A 42 -7.95 -14.52 -0.13
N GLN A 43 -7.87 -13.20 -0.27
CA GLN A 43 -6.99 -12.56 -1.25
C GLN A 43 -5.52 -12.70 -0.88
N THR A 44 -5.21 -12.59 0.42
CA THR A 44 -3.85 -12.82 0.91
C THR A 44 -3.47 -14.29 0.74
N VAL A 45 -4.35 -15.21 1.12
CA VAL A 45 -4.11 -16.66 0.99
C VAL A 45 -3.89 -17.08 -0.46
N ARG A 46 -4.73 -16.63 -1.41
CA ARG A 46 -4.55 -17.00 -2.83
C ARG A 46 -3.22 -16.46 -3.41
N SER A 47 -2.81 -15.26 -2.99
CA SER A 47 -1.57 -14.64 -3.46
C SER A 47 -0.34 -15.36 -2.89
N MET A 48 -0.40 -15.71 -1.61
CA MET A 48 0.66 -16.46 -0.94
C MET A 48 0.80 -17.86 -1.54
N LEU A 49 -0.32 -18.58 -1.66
CA LEU A 49 -0.33 -19.92 -2.26
C LEU A 49 0.15 -19.90 -3.71
N GLY A 50 -0.30 -18.92 -4.51
CA GLY A 50 0.15 -18.76 -5.90
C GLY A 50 1.66 -18.60 -6.01
N LEU A 51 2.27 -17.77 -5.16
CA LEU A 51 3.72 -17.58 -5.14
C LEU A 51 4.46 -18.87 -4.71
N VAL A 52 3.95 -19.57 -3.70
CA VAL A 52 4.53 -20.84 -3.24
C VAL A 52 4.49 -21.90 -4.36
N VAL A 53 3.36 -22.05 -5.04
CA VAL A 53 3.21 -23.00 -6.15
C VAL A 53 4.17 -22.68 -7.30
N VAL A 54 4.29 -21.40 -7.67
CA VAL A 54 5.26 -20.98 -8.70
C VAL A 54 6.69 -21.29 -8.27
N CYS A 55 7.03 -20.99 -7.02
CA CYS A 55 8.37 -21.26 -6.48
C CYS A 55 8.68 -22.76 -6.42
N PHE A 56 7.68 -23.60 -6.14
CA PHE A 56 7.80 -25.05 -6.18
C PHE A 56 8.18 -25.54 -7.58
N PHE A 57 7.47 -25.11 -8.62
CA PHE A 57 7.81 -25.50 -10.00
C PHE A 57 9.20 -25.02 -10.41
N ILE A 58 9.58 -23.80 -10.05
CA ILE A 58 10.94 -23.27 -10.30
C ILE A 58 12.00 -24.18 -9.67
N ALA A 59 11.81 -24.58 -8.41
CA ALA A 59 12.76 -25.45 -7.71
C ALA A 59 12.86 -26.84 -8.38
N GLN A 60 11.72 -27.47 -8.69
CA GLN A 60 11.70 -28.79 -9.32
C GLN A 60 12.35 -28.77 -10.72
N ILE A 61 12.05 -27.76 -11.53
CA ILE A 61 12.63 -27.61 -12.87
C ILE A 61 14.13 -27.30 -12.77
N ALA A 62 14.55 -26.45 -11.82
CA ALA A 62 15.97 -26.16 -11.60
C ALA A 62 16.76 -27.42 -11.25
N VAL A 63 16.24 -28.27 -10.36
CA VAL A 63 16.85 -29.57 -10.04
C VAL A 63 16.91 -30.46 -11.28
N LEU A 64 15.84 -30.51 -12.08
CA LEU A 64 15.79 -31.31 -13.31
C LEU A 64 16.80 -30.84 -14.36
N ILE A 65 17.02 -29.53 -14.50
CA ILE A 65 18.05 -28.97 -15.39
C ILE A 65 19.45 -29.42 -14.91
N VAL A 66 19.72 -29.33 -13.61
CA VAL A 66 21.01 -29.74 -13.05
C VAL A 66 21.20 -31.25 -13.20
N ALA A 67 20.14 -32.05 -12.98
CA ALA A 67 20.16 -33.48 -13.20
C ALA A 67 20.47 -33.80 -14.66
N GLY A 68 19.76 -33.21 -15.63
CA GLY A 68 20.06 -33.38 -17.06
C GLY A 68 21.48 -32.96 -17.45
N TYR A 69 22.06 -31.97 -16.74
CA TYR A 69 23.43 -31.52 -16.94
C TYR A 69 24.48 -32.50 -16.40
N VAL A 70 24.24 -33.06 -15.21
CA VAL A 70 25.22 -33.89 -14.48
C VAL A 70 25.06 -35.38 -14.78
N ASP A 71 23.82 -35.88 -14.86
CA ASP A 71 23.41 -37.27 -14.98
C ASP A 71 22.11 -37.35 -15.81
N GLY A 72 22.26 -37.30 -17.13
CA GLY A 72 21.15 -37.20 -18.07
C GLY A 72 20.29 -38.46 -18.17
N ASP A 73 20.83 -39.63 -17.85
CA ASP A 73 20.09 -40.89 -17.81
C ASP A 73 19.55 -41.23 -16.40
N MET A 74 19.84 -40.39 -15.41
CA MET A 74 19.36 -40.46 -14.03
C MET A 74 19.68 -41.81 -13.36
N ASN A 75 20.84 -42.39 -13.68
CA ASN A 75 21.26 -43.70 -13.18
C ASN A 75 22.11 -43.62 -11.90
N GLY A 76 22.45 -42.41 -11.43
CA GLY A 76 23.28 -42.14 -10.26
C GLY A 76 24.79 -42.04 -10.57
N THR A 77 25.19 -42.17 -11.83
CA THR A 77 26.56 -42.00 -12.31
C THR A 77 26.71 -40.61 -12.93
N ILE A 78 27.88 -39.99 -12.77
CA ILE A 78 28.14 -38.70 -13.42
C ILE A 78 28.33 -38.92 -14.93
N GLY A 79 27.53 -38.21 -15.72
CA GLY A 79 27.37 -38.35 -17.17
C GLY A 79 26.42 -39.50 -17.54
N PRO A 80 25.94 -39.58 -18.79
CA PRO A 80 26.15 -38.65 -19.90
C PRO A 80 25.30 -37.37 -19.79
N PHE A 81 25.69 -36.32 -20.51
CA PHE A 81 24.93 -35.08 -20.58
C PHE A 81 23.71 -35.24 -21.50
N ASP A 82 22.51 -34.91 -21.01
CA ASP A 82 21.30 -34.83 -21.85
C ASP A 82 20.96 -33.36 -22.16
N PRO A 83 21.26 -32.89 -23.39
CA PRO A 83 20.93 -31.53 -23.79
C PRO A 83 19.43 -31.29 -23.92
N MET A 84 18.63 -32.29 -24.30
CA MET A 84 17.19 -32.11 -24.50
C MET A 84 16.48 -31.82 -23.18
N ILE A 85 16.80 -32.57 -22.13
CA ILE A 85 16.27 -32.32 -20.78
C ILE A 85 16.67 -30.94 -20.27
N THR A 86 17.94 -30.57 -20.46
CA THR A 86 18.49 -29.28 -20.02
C THR A 86 17.85 -28.10 -20.76
N PHE A 87 17.73 -28.16 -22.09
CA PHE A 87 17.11 -27.10 -22.89
C PHE A 87 15.61 -26.99 -22.66
N ALA A 88 14.89 -28.13 -22.60
CA ALA A 88 13.47 -28.13 -22.30
C ALA A 88 13.18 -27.57 -20.90
N GLY A 89 14.02 -27.94 -19.92
CA GLY A 89 13.97 -27.39 -18.57
C GLY A 89 14.18 -25.87 -18.57
N GLY A 90 15.21 -25.37 -19.25
CA GLY A 90 15.48 -23.92 -19.35
C GLY A 90 14.34 -23.14 -20.04
N PHE A 91 13.81 -23.68 -21.13
CA PHE A 91 12.67 -23.09 -21.85
C PHE A 91 11.41 -23.06 -20.97
N CYS A 92 11.16 -24.12 -20.21
CA CYS A 92 10.05 -24.20 -19.26
C CYS A 92 10.25 -23.29 -18.05
N LEU A 93 11.48 -23.13 -17.55
CA LEU A 93 11.81 -22.30 -16.40
C LEU A 93 11.60 -20.80 -16.68
N SER A 94 11.92 -20.35 -17.89
CA SER A 94 11.83 -18.95 -18.32
C SER A 94 10.46 -18.29 -18.03
N PRO A 95 9.31 -18.83 -18.47
CA PRO A 95 8.00 -18.25 -18.16
C PRO A 95 7.66 -18.28 -16.66
N PHE A 96 8.10 -19.29 -15.90
CA PHE A 96 7.88 -19.33 -14.44
C PHE A 96 8.68 -18.26 -13.71
N LEU A 97 9.91 -17.98 -14.12
CA LEU A 97 10.72 -16.89 -13.56
C LEU A 97 10.07 -15.53 -13.85
N LEU A 98 9.58 -15.33 -15.09
CA LEU A 98 8.84 -14.11 -15.44
C LEU A 98 7.60 -13.95 -14.57
N LEU A 99 6.81 -15.01 -14.42
CA LEU A 99 5.62 -15.03 -13.56
C LEU A 99 5.97 -14.73 -12.10
N PHE A 100 7.06 -15.30 -11.58
CA PHE A 100 7.55 -15.03 -10.23
C PHE A 100 7.87 -13.53 -10.02
N PHE A 101 8.61 -12.91 -10.95
CA PHE A 101 8.90 -11.48 -10.87
C PHE A 101 7.64 -10.62 -10.98
N TYR A 102 6.68 -11.03 -11.80
CA TYR A 102 5.40 -10.35 -11.91
C TYR A 102 4.61 -10.40 -10.59
N LEU A 103 4.48 -11.58 -9.99
CA LEU A 103 3.75 -11.78 -8.74
C LEU A 103 4.44 -11.12 -7.53
N ARG A 104 5.76 -11.00 -7.55
CA ARG A 104 6.53 -10.43 -6.43
C ARG A 104 6.41 -8.91 -6.31
N ARG A 105 5.89 -8.18 -7.31
CA ARG A 105 5.83 -6.71 -7.27
C ARG A 105 4.86 -6.21 -6.18
N PRO A 106 5.36 -5.65 -5.06
CA PRO A 106 4.48 -5.09 -4.05
C PRO A 106 3.86 -3.78 -4.56
N LYS A 107 2.55 -3.60 -4.36
CA LYS A 107 1.87 -2.33 -4.62
C LYS A 107 2.08 -1.41 -3.42
N LEU A 108 2.89 -0.36 -3.59
CA LEU A 108 3.18 0.61 -2.54
C LEU A 108 2.08 1.68 -2.55
N THR A 109 1.15 1.56 -1.62
CA THR A 109 0.09 2.56 -1.40
C THR A 109 0.46 3.41 -0.19
N HIS A 110 0.55 4.73 -0.38
CA HIS A 110 0.81 5.66 0.72
C HIS A 110 -0.46 5.85 1.55
N THR A 111 -0.44 5.44 2.81
CA THR A 111 -1.58 5.55 3.73
C THR A 111 -1.25 6.49 4.86
N VAL A 112 -2.10 7.49 5.08
CA VAL A 112 -2.03 8.39 6.24
C VAL A 112 -3.10 7.93 7.23
N GLN A 113 -2.69 7.62 8.47
CA GLN A 113 -3.60 7.28 9.57
C GLN A 113 -3.62 8.42 10.57
N ALA A 114 -4.82 8.86 10.96
CA ALA A 114 -5.02 9.87 11.99
C ALA A 114 -5.62 9.18 13.24
N TYR A 115 -5.10 9.51 14.42
CA TYR A 115 -5.50 8.91 15.69
C TYR A 115 -6.16 9.96 16.59
N PRO A 116 -7.26 9.64 17.30
CA PRO A 116 -7.98 10.63 18.08
C PRO A 116 -7.10 11.19 19.21
N THR A 117 -7.03 12.51 19.33
CA THR A 117 -6.29 13.20 20.37
C THR A 117 -7.05 14.43 20.84
N ALA A 118 -7.09 14.66 22.15
CA ALA A 118 -7.90 15.70 22.76
C ALA A 118 -7.48 17.13 22.37
N GLY A 119 -6.23 17.32 21.93
CA GLY A 119 -5.72 18.59 21.39
C GLY A 119 -5.65 18.63 19.86
N GLY A 120 -6.27 17.67 19.17
CA GLY A 120 -6.18 17.49 17.72
C GLY A 120 -7.06 18.46 16.94
N ALA A 121 -6.84 18.50 15.63
CA ALA A 121 -7.69 19.26 14.72
C ALA A 121 -8.71 18.32 14.06
N GLN A 122 -9.86 18.84 13.65
CA GLN A 122 -10.84 18.06 12.87
C GLN A 122 -10.59 18.13 11.36
N LEU A 123 -9.68 18.99 10.91
CA LEU A 123 -9.41 19.24 9.49
C LEU A 123 -7.94 18.90 9.19
N HIS A 124 -7.73 17.97 8.27
CA HIS A 124 -6.40 17.52 7.84
C HIS A 124 -6.22 17.73 6.35
N ALA A 125 -5.14 18.41 5.96
CA ALA A 125 -4.73 18.49 4.56
C ALA A 125 -3.95 17.22 4.18
N LEU A 126 -4.36 16.56 3.10
CA LEU A 126 -3.64 15.44 2.50
C LEU A 126 -2.80 15.89 1.32
N SER A 127 -1.80 15.07 0.98
CA SER A 127 -1.05 15.24 -0.27
C SER A 127 -2.02 15.26 -1.46
N GLY A 128 -1.87 16.28 -2.32
CA GLY A 128 -2.76 16.51 -3.47
C GLY A 128 -3.86 17.55 -3.26
N GLY A 129 -3.81 18.35 -2.19
CA GLY A 129 -4.71 19.50 -1.99
C GLY A 129 -6.12 19.12 -1.51
N MET A 130 -6.31 17.88 -1.07
CA MET A 130 -7.57 17.40 -0.49
C MET A 130 -7.60 17.69 1.01
N VAL A 131 -8.77 18.02 1.54
CA VAL A 131 -8.99 18.21 2.99
C VAL A 131 -9.94 17.13 3.47
N VAL A 132 -9.56 16.40 4.52
CA VAL A 132 -10.42 15.42 5.19
C VAL A 132 -10.88 16.00 6.53
N LYS A 133 -12.18 15.90 6.78
CA LYS A 133 -12.79 16.23 8.06
C LYS A 133 -13.03 14.97 8.88
N SER A 134 -12.43 14.87 10.06
CA SER A 134 -12.64 13.76 10.99
C SER A 134 -13.84 14.02 11.91
N PRO A 135 -14.59 12.97 12.35
CA PRO A 135 -15.72 13.13 13.28
C PRO A 135 -15.29 13.59 14.68
N GLN A 136 -14.09 13.20 15.11
CA GLN A 136 -13.46 13.58 16.37
C GLN A 136 -12.09 14.21 16.09
N PRO A 137 -11.60 15.12 16.95
CA PRO A 137 -10.28 15.71 16.79
C PRO A 137 -9.20 14.62 16.77
N THR A 138 -8.35 14.67 15.74
CA THR A 138 -7.30 13.68 15.42
C THR A 138 -5.97 14.37 15.13
#